data_AF-A0A8H6QY54-F1
#
_entry.id   AF-A0A8H6QY54-F1
#
_cell.length_a   1.000
_cell.length_b   1.000
_cell.length_c   1.000
_cell.angle_alpha   90.00
_cell.angle_beta   90.00
_cell.angle_gamma   90.00
#
_symmetry.space_group_name_H-M   'P 1'
#
loop_
_entity.id
_entity.type
_entity.pdbx_description
1 polymer ?
#
loop_
_entity_poly.entity_id
_entity_poly.type
_entity_poly.pdbx_seq_one_letter_code
_entity_poly.pdbx_strand_id
1 'polypeptide(L)'
;MQFISLLVLAAAVCTAVPYEEYILAPATRDLIPERVYHINGSISNPSALTNVNRGKATFHGVSSVTYDFGRNIAGIVSLDVSRASSQDAFIGVTFSESDLWINNEACDATADAGLDTPLWFPVGHGSGRYTAEKKHNRGAFRYLTLVANTSATIAVESVRVNFTAAPTQDLRAYTGYFHCNDELLNRIWYAGAYTNQLCTIDPSMGNALPLLGTITSSRNITLPETVPWWSNYTIANGSSVLTDGAKRDRLVWPGDMSIALESIAVSTYDLYSVRMGLESLFAMQHADGRLPYAGKPFYDTVSYTYHLHSLIGASYLYRYSGDLDWLAAHWSQYKRALQWSLSSIDSTGLANVTASADWLRFGMGGHNIEANAILYFVLQESLHLAKALNDTASSSNWSRIATTLKSAANAKLWDPAAGLYRDNETTTLHPQDGNAWALKANLTFSSNQSSTISTALSARWGRYGAPAPEAGSTISPFITGFELQAHFLADQPQRALDLIRRQGVQHGRDAALCAV
;
A
#
# COMPACT_ATOMS: atom_id res chain seq x y z
N MET A 1 19.35 28.99 59.31
CA MET A 1 19.57 27.59 58.89
C MET A 1 18.43 27.21 57.95
N GLN A 2 18.75 27.15 56.66
CA GLN A 2 17.93 26.50 55.63
C GLN A 2 17.80 25.00 55.96
N PHE A 3 16.66 24.38 55.67
CA PHE A 3 16.54 23.01 55.13
C PHE A 3 15.09 22.86 54.62
N ILE A 4 14.85 23.20 53.35
CA ILE A 4 14.69 22.31 52.18
C ILE A 4 13.31 21.63 52.13
N SER A 5 12.49 22.16 51.24
CA SER A 5 11.29 21.54 50.68
C SER A 5 11.62 20.20 50.01
N LEU A 6 10.87 19.14 50.31
CA LEU A 6 10.74 17.99 49.42
C LEU A 6 9.43 18.12 48.64
N LEU A 7 9.51 18.65 47.43
CA LEU A 7 8.54 18.34 46.38
C LEU A 7 8.82 16.91 45.93
N VAL A 8 7.91 15.99 46.23
CA VAL A 8 7.89 14.67 45.58
C VAL A 8 7.17 14.85 44.25
N LEU A 9 7.94 15.00 43.18
CA LEU A 9 7.48 14.81 41.81
C LEU A 9 8.03 13.48 41.32
N ALA A 10 7.14 12.58 40.90
CA ALA A 10 7.30 11.58 39.84
C ALA A 10 6.47 10.32 40.15
N ALA A 11 5.20 10.33 39.74
CA ALA A 11 4.59 9.12 39.23
C ALA A 11 4.58 9.28 37.70
N ALA A 12 5.63 8.77 37.04
CA ALA A 12 5.52 8.46 35.63
C ALA A 12 4.47 7.34 35.52
N VAL A 13 3.22 7.72 35.25
CA VAL A 13 2.21 6.75 34.85
C VAL A 13 2.67 6.27 33.47
N CYS A 14 3.37 5.15 33.43
CA CYS A 14 3.58 4.42 32.19
C CYS A 14 2.20 3.90 31.79
N THR A 15 1.44 4.71 31.05
CA THR A 15 0.15 4.28 30.51
C THR A 15 0.45 3.13 29.56
N ALA A 16 0.01 1.92 29.91
CA ALA A 16 0.16 0.76 29.04
C ALA A 16 -0.43 1.07 27.66
N VAL A 17 0.31 0.75 26.60
CA VAL A 17 -0.19 0.92 25.23
C VAL A 17 -1.38 -0.03 25.07
N PRO A 18 -2.58 0.46 24.71
CA PRO A 18 -3.74 -0.42 24.53
C PRO A 18 -3.45 -1.48 23.47
N TYR A 19 -3.82 -2.73 23.77
CA TYR A 19 -3.72 -3.87 22.84
C TYR A 19 -2.32 -4.03 22.23
N GLU A 20 -1.29 -3.74 23.04
CA GLU A 20 0.11 -3.74 22.65
C GLU A 20 0.54 -5.04 21.96
N GLU A 21 -0.06 -6.16 22.37
CA GLU A 21 0.18 -7.50 21.83
C GLU A 21 -0.19 -7.66 20.35
N TYR A 22 -1.04 -6.78 19.81
CA TYR A 22 -1.41 -6.79 18.39
C TYR A 22 -0.59 -5.80 17.55
N ILE A 23 0.08 -4.81 18.16
CA ILE A 23 0.86 -3.81 17.42
C ILE A 23 2.12 -4.44 16.84
N LEU A 24 2.13 -4.57 15.50
CA LEU A 24 3.22 -5.21 14.77
C LEU A 24 4.44 -4.32 14.56
N ALA A 25 4.26 -3.00 14.63
CA ALA A 25 5.32 -2.02 14.46
C ALA A 25 6.43 -2.22 15.51
N PRO A 26 7.71 -2.21 15.10
CA PRO A 26 8.80 -2.49 16.03
C PRO A 26 8.95 -1.38 17.08
N ALA A 27 9.43 -1.76 18.26
CA ALA A 27 9.68 -0.82 19.36
C ALA A 27 10.93 0.05 19.16
N THR A 28 11.83 -0.35 18.25
CA THR A 28 13.06 0.35 17.91
C THR A 28 13.22 0.43 16.41
N ARG A 29 14.00 1.42 15.94
CA ARG A 29 14.41 1.46 14.53
C ARG A 29 15.64 0.60 14.22
N ASP A 30 16.43 0.23 15.23
CA ASP A 30 17.56 -0.68 15.05
C ASP A 30 17.09 -2.13 15.26
N LEU A 31 16.88 -2.85 14.15
CA LEU A 31 16.34 -4.20 14.15
C LEU A 31 17.46 -5.22 13.97
N ILE A 32 17.35 -6.33 14.69
CA ILE A 32 18.14 -7.54 14.48
C ILE A 32 17.21 -8.70 14.09
N PRO A 33 17.71 -9.74 13.41
CA PRO A 33 16.86 -10.87 13.06
C PRO A 33 16.40 -11.64 14.29
N GLU A 34 15.17 -12.15 14.26
CA GLU A 34 14.57 -12.88 15.40
C GLU A 34 15.11 -14.32 15.49
N ARG A 35 15.34 -14.98 14.35
CA ARG A 35 15.85 -16.37 14.30
C ARG A 35 16.60 -16.70 13.03
N VAL A 36 17.39 -17.77 13.10
CA VAL A 36 17.93 -18.46 11.92
C VAL A 36 16.82 -19.25 11.26
N TYR A 37 16.61 -19.04 9.95
CA TYR A 37 15.61 -19.74 9.17
C TYR A 37 16.19 -20.94 8.44
N HIS A 38 17.29 -20.74 7.69
CA HIS A 38 17.92 -21.78 6.88
C HIS A 38 19.43 -21.56 6.77
N ILE A 39 20.22 -22.62 6.67
CA ILE A 39 21.68 -22.59 6.51
C ILE A 39 22.05 -23.47 5.32
N ASN A 40 22.95 -22.97 4.47
CA ASN A 40 23.59 -23.74 3.43
C ASN A 40 25.13 -23.63 3.57
N GLY A 41 25.85 -24.74 3.41
CA GLY A 41 27.29 -24.78 3.62
C GLY A 41 27.72 -24.73 5.10
N SER A 42 28.98 -24.36 5.35
CA SER A 42 29.60 -24.44 6.68
C SER A 42 29.63 -23.08 7.38
N ILE A 43 28.81 -22.92 8.43
CA ILE A 43 28.75 -21.71 9.26
C ILE A 43 28.82 -22.09 10.74
N SER A 44 29.79 -21.51 11.46
CA SER A 44 29.90 -21.65 12.91
C SER A 44 29.09 -20.58 13.63
N ASN A 45 28.31 -20.99 14.63
CA ASN A 45 27.48 -20.12 15.49
C ASN A 45 26.58 -19.12 14.73
N PRO A 46 25.76 -19.57 13.75
CA PRO A 46 24.90 -18.69 12.96
C PRO A 46 23.87 -17.91 13.80
N SER A 47 23.44 -18.49 14.93
CA SER A 47 22.53 -17.83 15.89
C SER A 47 23.19 -16.69 16.69
N ALA A 48 24.50 -16.46 16.54
CA ALA A 48 25.15 -15.29 17.15
C ALA A 48 24.53 -13.97 16.67
N LEU A 49 24.02 -13.93 15.42
CA LEU A 49 23.51 -12.71 14.81
C LEU A 49 22.05 -12.39 15.20
N THR A 50 21.37 -13.27 15.94
CA THR A 50 19.97 -13.07 16.36
C THR A 50 19.84 -12.47 17.76
N ASN A 51 20.96 -12.10 18.38
CA ASN A 51 20.98 -11.48 19.71
C ASN A 51 22.25 -10.65 19.88
N VAL A 52 22.11 -9.42 20.37
CA VAL A 52 23.25 -8.55 20.66
C VAL A 52 24.12 -9.21 21.74
N ASN A 53 25.43 -9.26 21.53
CA ASN A 53 26.43 -9.80 22.47
C ASN A 53 26.61 -11.34 22.51
N ARG A 54 26.14 -12.10 21.51
CA ARG A 54 26.36 -13.57 21.44
C ARG A 54 27.60 -14.02 20.65
N GLY A 55 28.54 -13.13 20.41
CA GLY A 55 29.78 -13.42 19.69
C GLY A 55 29.64 -13.17 18.20
N LYS A 56 30.07 -14.12 17.37
CA LYS A 56 30.16 -13.95 15.91
C LYS A 56 29.74 -15.21 15.17
N ALA A 57 29.09 -15.03 14.02
CA ALA A 57 28.88 -16.08 13.03
C ALA A 57 30.09 -16.13 12.10
N THR A 58 30.65 -17.31 11.88
CA THR A 58 31.82 -17.49 11.02
C THR A 58 31.46 -18.33 9.81
N PHE A 59 31.50 -17.71 8.63
CA PHE A 59 31.29 -18.32 7.33
C PHE A 59 32.59 -18.96 6.87
N HIS A 60 32.54 -20.21 6.40
CA HIS A 60 33.69 -20.95 5.90
C HIS A 60 33.51 -21.31 4.43
N GLY A 61 34.21 -20.61 3.56
CA GLY A 61 34.06 -20.80 2.13
C GLY A 61 32.65 -20.45 1.64
N VAL A 62 32.21 -21.13 0.58
CA VAL A 62 30.88 -20.91 -0.01
C VAL A 62 29.81 -21.39 0.97
N SER A 63 29.06 -20.45 1.53
CA SER A 63 28.05 -20.70 2.55
C SER A 63 27.04 -19.57 2.62
N SER A 64 25.83 -19.84 3.09
CA SER A 64 24.80 -18.83 3.32
C SER A 64 23.94 -19.15 4.54
N VAL A 65 23.37 -18.11 5.15
CA VAL A 65 22.38 -18.24 6.21
C VAL A 65 21.26 -17.24 5.99
N THR A 66 20.04 -17.73 5.98
CA THR A 66 18.82 -16.92 5.94
C THR A 66 18.33 -16.69 7.35
N TYR A 67 17.99 -15.44 7.63
CA TYR A 67 17.36 -15.03 8.87
C TYR A 67 15.92 -14.59 8.65
N ASP A 68 15.05 -14.87 9.62
CA ASP A 68 13.65 -14.45 9.66
C ASP A 68 13.49 -13.34 10.70
N PHE A 69 12.95 -12.20 10.29
CA PHE A 69 12.62 -11.06 11.17
C PHE A 69 11.23 -11.20 11.84
N GLY A 70 10.55 -12.33 11.63
CA GLY A 70 9.24 -12.65 12.21
C GLY A 70 8.06 -11.97 11.52
N ARG A 71 8.31 -10.81 10.89
CA ARG A 71 7.33 -9.99 10.16
C ARG A 71 8.01 -9.26 9.00
N ASN A 72 7.23 -8.72 8.07
CA ASN A 72 7.79 -7.81 7.06
C ASN A 72 8.27 -6.53 7.72
N ILE A 73 9.46 -6.10 7.35
CA ILE A 73 10.12 -4.85 7.75
C ILE A 73 10.64 -4.13 6.50
N ALA A 74 11.10 -2.90 6.61
CA ALA A 74 11.77 -2.19 5.53
C ALA A 74 12.94 -1.38 6.08
N GLY A 75 14.05 -1.26 5.36
CA GLY A 75 15.19 -0.52 5.87
C GLY A 75 16.52 -0.69 5.17
N ILE A 76 17.53 -0.09 5.79
CA ILE A 76 18.93 -0.11 5.33
C ILE A 76 19.71 -1.12 6.17
N VAL A 77 20.30 -2.11 5.50
CA VAL A 77 21.11 -3.15 6.15
C VAL A 77 22.51 -2.62 6.51
N SER A 78 23.01 -3.04 7.67
CA SER A 78 24.38 -2.88 8.13
C SER A 78 24.94 -4.19 8.66
N LEU A 79 26.20 -4.47 8.35
CA LEU A 79 26.94 -5.63 8.83
C LEU A 79 28.15 -5.17 9.64
N ASP A 80 28.29 -5.66 10.87
CA ASP A 80 29.53 -5.49 11.64
C ASP A 80 30.41 -6.71 11.40
N VAL A 81 31.60 -6.51 10.81
CA VAL A 81 32.54 -7.59 10.47
C VAL A 81 33.83 -7.41 11.25
N SER A 82 34.28 -8.46 11.92
CA SER A 82 35.52 -8.42 12.71
C SER A 82 36.74 -8.86 11.93
N ARG A 83 36.58 -9.81 11.00
CA ARG A 83 37.71 -10.36 10.25
C ARG A 83 37.24 -11.05 8.98
N ALA A 84 38.04 -10.89 7.93
CA ALA A 84 38.05 -11.77 6.76
C ALA A 84 39.47 -12.36 6.58
N SER A 85 39.58 -13.58 6.06
CA SER A 85 40.87 -14.23 5.82
C SER A 85 41.53 -13.84 4.51
N SER A 86 40.85 -13.09 3.64
CA SER A 86 41.32 -12.65 2.32
C SER A 86 40.94 -11.18 2.09
N GLN A 87 41.77 -10.46 1.34
CA GLN A 87 41.48 -9.08 0.90
C GLN A 87 40.39 -9.03 -0.18
N ASP A 88 40.19 -10.13 -0.91
CA ASP A 88 39.14 -10.26 -1.95
C ASP A 88 37.82 -10.80 -1.39
N ALA A 89 37.66 -10.83 -0.06
CA ALA A 89 36.46 -11.36 0.58
C ALA A 89 35.28 -10.41 0.44
N PHE A 90 34.13 -10.96 0.02
CA PHE A 90 32.84 -10.28 0.00
C PHE A 90 31.80 -11.06 0.80
N ILE A 91 30.83 -10.33 1.35
CA ILE A 91 29.58 -10.92 1.85
C ILE A 91 28.41 -10.26 1.13
N GLY A 92 27.53 -11.09 0.58
CA GLY A 92 26.33 -10.70 -0.13
C GLY A 92 25.13 -10.68 0.80
N VAL A 93 24.16 -9.84 0.48
CA VAL A 93 22.86 -9.78 1.13
C VAL A 93 21.76 -9.89 0.08
N THR A 94 20.85 -10.84 0.28
CA THR A 94 19.61 -10.96 -0.50
C THR A 94 18.38 -10.81 0.39
N PHE A 95 17.27 -10.39 -0.20
CA PHE A 95 16.02 -10.09 0.50
C PHE A 95 14.83 -10.85 -0.12
N SER A 96 13.85 -11.19 0.70
CA SER A 96 12.55 -11.68 0.24
C SER A 96 11.42 -11.35 1.21
N GLU A 97 10.23 -10.99 0.70
CA GLU A 97 9.01 -10.89 1.51
C GLU A 97 8.43 -12.25 1.91
N SER A 98 8.61 -13.27 1.06
CA SER A 98 8.05 -14.62 1.24
C SER A 98 9.15 -15.69 1.29
N ASP A 99 8.90 -16.74 2.06
CA ASP A 99 9.75 -17.91 2.13
C ASP A 99 9.86 -18.68 0.81
N LEU A 100 8.85 -18.57 -0.06
CA LEU A 100 8.84 -19.19 -1.39
C LEU A 100 9.93 -18.64 -2.33
N TRP A 101 10.39 -17.41 -2.08
CA TRP A 101 11.36 -16.71 -2.95
C TRP A 101 12.71 -16.47 -2.27
N ILE A 102 12.99 -17.14 -1.15
CA ILE A 102 14.32 -17.11 -0.53
C ILE A 102 15.34 -17.69 -1.51
N ASN A 103 16.35 -16.90 -1.83
CA ASN A 103 17.42 -17.29 -2.74
C ASN A 103 18.74 -16.64 -2.31
N ASN A 104 19.85 -17.38 -2.36
CA ASN A 104 21.19 -16.89 -2.05
C ASN A 104 21.95 -16.32 -3.27
N GLU A 105 21.34 -16.34 -4.46
CA GLU A 105 21.91 -15.81 -5.70
C GLU A 105 21.27 -14.49 -6.14
N ALA A 106 20.03 -14.19 -5.69
CA ALA A 106 19.32 -12.95 -5.99
C ALA A 106 18.22 -12.64 -4.96
N CYS A 107 17.70 -11.41 -4.98
CA CYS A 107 16.53 -11.01 -4.19
C CYS A 107 15.25 -11.19 -5.01
N ASP A 108 14.10 -11.26 -4.32
CA ASP A 108 12.81 -11.16 -4.99
C ASP A 108 12.67 -9.81 -5.75
N ALA A 109 11.95 -9.80 -6.86
CA ALA A 109 12.06 -8.71 -7.83
C ALA A 109 11.36 -7.41 -7.39
N THR A 110 11.96 -6.28 -7.76
CA THR A 110 11.30 -4.96 -7.82
C THR A 110 11.02 -4.50 -9.24
N ALA A 111 11.65 -5.09 -10.26
CA ALA A 111 11.33 -4.85 -11.67
C ALA A 111 10.19 -5.76 -12.19
N ASP A 112 9.64 -5.43 -13.37
CA ASP A 112 8.56 -6.20 -14.01
C ASP A 112 8.95 -7.64 -14.39
N ALA A 113 10.24 -7.93 -14.49
CA ALA A 113 10.78 -9.26 -14.76
C ALA A 113 12.18 -9.43 -14.16
N GLY A 114 12.57 -10.69 -13.93
CA GLY A 114 13.88 -11.06 -13.41
C GLY A 114 13.92 -11.15 -11.88
N LEU A 115 15.13 -11.06 -11.33
CA LEU A 115 15.42 -11.08 -9.90
C LEU A 115 16.42 -9.96 -9.59
N ASP A 116 16.31 -9.36 -8.42
CA ASP A 116 17.10 -8.21 -8.03
C ASP A 116 18.53 -8.63 -7.62
N THR A 117 19.55 -7.89 -8.07
CA THR A 117 20.96 -8.16 -7.77
C THR A 117 21.24 -8.15 -6.25
N PRO A 118 22.00 -9.12 -5.70
CA PRO A 118 22.44 -9.08 -4.30
C PRO A 118 23.29 -7.84 -3.98
N LEU A 119 23.19 -7.34 -2.75
CA LEU A 119 24.09 -6.29 -2.27
C LEU A 119 25.39 -6.90 -1.74
N TRP A 120 26.53 -6.59 -2.37
CA TRP A 120 27.83 -7.13 -1.99
C TRP A 120 28.66 -6.11 -1.21
N PHE A 121 29.17 -6.52 -0.04
CA PHE A 121 30.05 -5.72 0.79
C PHE A 121 31.50 -6.23 0.72
N PRO A 122 32.50 -5.38 0.40
CA PRO A 122 33.90 -5.77 0.31
C PRO A 122 34.55 -5.85 1.70
N VAL A 123 34.29 -6.95 2.40
CA VAL A 123 34.70 -7.17 3.79
C VAL A 123 36.18 -7.50 3.97
N GLY A 124 36.90 -7.74 2.88
CA GLY A 124 38.36 -7.96 2.89
C GLY A 124 39.19 -6.73 3.26
N HIS A 125 38.62 -5.53 3.27
CA HIS A 125 39.32 -4.28 3.61
C HIS A 125 39.58 -4.07 5.11
N GLY A 126 39.03 -4.91 5.99
CA GLY A 126 39.32 -4.87 7.42
C GLY A 126 38.08 -5.00 8.29
N SER A 127 38.28 -4.92 9.59
CA SER A 127 37.17 -4.88 10.55
C SER A 127 36.41 -3.57 10.46
N GLY A 128 35.09 -3.60 10.55
CA GLY A 128 34.28 -2.39 10.58
C GLY A 128 32.80 -2.64 10.31
N ARG A 129 32.05 -1.54 10.30
CA ARG A 129 30.64 -1.53 9.90
C ARG A 129 30.51 -1.24 8.41
N TYR A 130 29.85 -2.15 7.71
CA TYR A 130 29.51 -2.05 6.30
C TYR A 130 28.02 -1.74 6.17
N THR A 131 27.67 -0.53 5.73
CA THR A 131 26.28 -0.07 5.62
C THR A 131 25.90 0.12 4.16
N ALA A 132 24.73 -0.37 3.76
CA ALA A 132 24.22 -0.12 2.41
C ALA A 132 24.02 1.38 2.16
N GLU A 133 24.26 1.84 0.94
CA GLU A 133 23.93 3.22 0.54
C GLU A 133 22.43 3.50 0.70
N LYS A 134 22.07 4.75 0.99
CA LYS A 134 20.66 5.19 1.15
C LYS A 134 19.76 4.78 -0.04
N LYS A 135 20.28 4.77 -1.26
CA LYS A 135 19.54 4.35 -2.47
C LYS A 135 19.17 2.87 -2.49
N HIS A 136 19.87 2.04 -1.71
CA HIS A 136 19.57 0.62 -1.53
C HIS A 136 18.80 0.37 -0.22
N ASN A 137 18.00 1.36 0.21
CA ASN A 137 16.97 1.12 1.19
C ASN A 137 16.03 0.04 0.64
N ARG A 138 16.11 -1.17 1.18
CA ARG A 138 15.20 -2.22 0.77
C ARG A 138 13.82 -1.86 1.32
N GLY A 139 12.83 -1.89 0.44
CA GLY A 139 11.43 -1.83 0.82
C GLY A 139 11.01 -3.05 1.65
N ALA A 140 9.76 -3.47 1.62
CA ALA A 140 9.34 -4.60 2.46
C ALA A 140 10.15 -5.87 2.15
N PHE A 141 10.59 -6.53 3.22
CA PHE A 141 11.16 -7.88 3.25
C PHE A 141 10.97 -8.48 4.65
N ARG A 142 10.94 -9.80 4.75
CA ARG A 142 10.93 -10.54 6.03
C ARG A 142 12.17 -11.39 6.20
N TYR A 143 12.68 -11.92 5.09
CA TYR A 143 13.82 -12.80 5.05
C TYR A 143 15.03 -12.06 4.48
N LEU A 144 16.18 -12.23 5.16
CA LEU A 144 17.46 -11.68 4.74
C LEU A 144 18.48 -12.82 4.72
N THR A 145 19.13 -13.05 3.59
CA THR A 145 20.17 -14.08 3.47
C THR A 145 21.54 -13.44 3.37
N LEU A 146 22.45 -13.80 4.28
CA LEU A 146 23.87 -13.52 4.14
C LEU A 146 24.54 -14.60 3.30
N VAL A 147 25.39 -14.19 2.37
CA VAL A 147 26.00 -15.10 1.38
C VAL A 147 27.51 -14.86 1.33
N ALA A 148 28.30 -15.86 1.68
CA ALA A 148 29.72 -15.92 1.36
C ALA A 148 29.89 -16.75 0.08
N ASN A 149 30.42 -16.15 -0.99
CA ASN A 149 30.67 -16.84 -2.27
C ASN A 149 32.17 -17.06 -2.56
N THR A 150 33.04 -16.74 -1.60
CA THR A 150 34.49 -16.89 -1.73
C THR A 150 34.98 -18.11 -0.93
N SER A 151 36.25 -18.50 -1.11
CA SER A 151 36.89 -19.51 -0.25
C SER A 151 37.33 -18.95 1.12
N ALA A 152 37.09 -17.65 1.39
CA ALA A 152 37.54 -17.01 2.62
C ALA A 152 36.74 -17.45 3.84
N THR A 153 37.35 -17.30 5.01
CA THR A 153 36.67 -17.33 6.31
C THR A 153 36.28 -15.90 6.68
N ILE A 154 34.99 -15.65 6.92
CA ILE A 154 34.45 -14.32 7.23
C ILE A 154 33.72 -14.39 8.58
N ALA A 155 34.09 -13.52 9.52
CA ALA A 155 33.51 -13.46 10.85
C ALA A 155 32.63 -12.21 11.01
N VAL A 156 31.32 -12.41 11.03
CA VAL A 156 30.30 -11.37 11.18
C VAL A 156 29.84 -11.33 12.64
N GLU A 157 29.81 -10.14 13.23
CA GLU A 157 29.41 -9.91 14.63
C GLU A 157 27.94 -9.50 14.74
N SER A 158 27.42 -8.76 13.77
CA SER A 158 26.01 -8.39 13.75
C SER A 158 25.45 -8.17 12.35
N VAL A 159 24.15 -8.42 12.20
CA VAL A 159 23.32 -7.93 11.10
C VAL A 159 22.29 -7.01 11.72
N ARG A 160 22.25 -5.77 11.24
CA ARG A 160 21.29 -4.76 11.70
C ARG A 160 20.54 -4.18 10.51
N VAL A 161 19.28 -3.84 10.73
CA VAL A 161 18.46 -3.11 9.77
C VAL A 161 17.98 -1.85 10.45
N ASN A 162 18.35 -0.69 9.91
CA ASN A 162 17.73 0.57 10.30
C ASN A 162 16.35 0.66 9.64
N PHE A 163 15.29 0.53 10.42
CA PHE A 163 13.90 0.58 10.00
C PHE A 163 13.48 1.98 9.57
N THR A 164 13.22 2.14 8.28
CA THR A 164 12.98 3.45 7.64
C THR A 164 11.52 3.78 7.41
N ALA A 165 10.60 2.82 7.56
CA ALA A 165 9.19 3.07 7.37
C ALA A 165 8.61 3.97 8.47
N ALA A 166 7.53 4.68 8.12
CA ALA A 166 6.86 5.69 8.93
C ALA A 166 7.86 6.65 9.62
N PRO A 167 8.71 7.38 8.87
CA PRO A 167 9.91 8.03 9.41
C PRO A 167 9.63 9.12 10.45
N THR A 168 8.42 9.70 10.43
CA THR A 168 7.98 10.79 11.31
C THR A 168 7.11 10.33 12.47
N GLN A 169 6.69 9.06 12.48
CA GLN A 169 5.80 8.53 13.51
C GLN A 169 6.57 7.98 14.70
N ASP A 170 5.98 8.10 15.90
CA ASP A 170 6.24 7.16 16.99
C ASP A 170 5.52 5.84 16.64
N LEU A 171 6.32 4.83 16.30
CA LEU A 171 5.85 3.62 15.61
C LEU A 171 4.75 2.86 16.36
N ARG A 172 4.69 2.96 17.69
CA ARG A 172 3.74 2.21 18.53
C ARG A 172 2.69 3.09 19.19
N ALA A 173 2.77 4.41 19.03
CA ALA A 173 1.81 5.36 19.59
C ALA A 173 0.63 5.58 18.63
N TYR A 174 -0.18 4.54 18.44
CA TYR A 174 -1.39 4.65 17.63
C TYR A 174 -2.40 5.61 18.29
N THR A 175 -3.13 6.36 17.47
CA THR A 175 -4.17 7.28 17.95
C THR A 175 -5.55 6.65 18.06
N GLY A 176 -5.76 5.52 17.36
CA GLY A 176 -6.96 4.72 17.41
C GLY A 176 -6.63 3.25 17.61
N TYR A 177 -7.58 2.53 18.20
CA TYR A 177 -7.43 1.14 18.61
C TYR A 177 -8.73 0.38 18.36
N PHE A 178 -8.63 -0.90 18.00
CA PHE A 178 -9.76 -1.79 17.81
C PHE A 178 -9.58 -3.08 18.58
N HIS A 179 -10.68 -3.59 19.15
CA HIS A 179 -10.73 -4.91 19.76
C HIS A 179 -12.17 -5.42 19.80
N CYS A 180 -12.35 -6.70 19.54
CA CYS A 180 -13.61 -7.42 19.65
C CYS A 180 -13.36 -8.84 20.16
N ASN A 181 -14.43 -9.63 20.30
CA ASN A 181 -14.36 -11.03 20.72
C ASN A 181 -13.90 -12.01 19.62
N ASP A 182 -13.52 -11.50 18.44
CA ASP A 182 -12.99 -12.28 17.32
C ASP A 182 -11.50 -11.98 17.13
N GLU A 183 -10.66 -12.90 17.58
CA GLU A 183 -9.19 -12.79 17.56
C GLU A 183 -8.62 -12.57 16.16
N LEU A 184 -9.25 -13.17 15.13
CA LEU A 184 -8.81 -13.00 13.76
C LEU A 184 -9.06 -11.56 13.29
N LEU A 185 -10.23 -11.01 13.60
CA LEU A 185 -10.55 -9.61 13.25
C LEU A 185 -9.62 -8.63 13.97
N ASN A 186 -9.30 -8.89 15.24
CA ASN A 186 -8.31 -8.09 15.97
C ASN A 186 -6.98 -8.07 15.20
N ARG A 187 -6.41 -9.24 14.87
CA ARG A 187 -5.14 -9.33 14.13
C ARG A 187 -5.16 -8.65 12.76
N ILE A 188 -6.25 -8.82 12.00
CA ILE A 188 -6.39 -8.20 10.67
C ILE A 188 -6.35 -6.68 10.77
N TRP A 189 -7.00 -6.10 11.78
CA TRP A 189 -7.03 -4.65 11.96
C TRP A 189 -5.63 -4.07 12.17
N TYR A 190 -4.84 -4.65 13.09
CA TYR A 190 -3.47 -4.18 13.34
C TYR A 190 -2.50 -4.53 12.20
N ALA A 191 -2.76 -5.62 11.45
CA ALA A 191 -2.03 -5.90 10.21
C ALA A 191 -2.27 -4.80 9.16
N GLY A 192 -3.51 -4.34 8.98
CA GLY A 192 -3.83 -3.23 8.09
C GLY A 192 -3.14 -1.92 8.51
N ALA A 193 -3.17 -1.58 9.80
CA ALA A 193 -2.48 -0.41 10.33
C ALA A 193 -0.96 -0.48 10.09
N TYR A 194 -0.34 -1.64 10.32
CA TYR A 194 1.08 -1.85 10.09
C TYR A 194 1.47 -1.82 8.60
N THR A 195 0.62 -2.36 7.71
CA THR A 195 0.80 -2.24 6.26
C THR A 195 0.87 -0.77 5.84
N ASN A 196 -0.03 0.09 6.36
CA ASN A 196 0.00 1.52 6.05
C ASN A 196 1.29 2.20 6.57
N GLN A 197 1.79 1.78 7.74
CA GLN A 197 3.08 2.28 8.25
C GLN A 197 4.25 1.84 7.34
N LEU A 198 4.27 0.59 6.89
CA LEU A 198 5.28 0.09 5.96
C LEU A 198 5.27 0.86 4.62
N CYS A 199 4.08 1.25 4.15
CA CYS A 199 3.90 2.03 2.92
C CYS A 199 4.08 3.54 3.12
N THR A 200 4.40 3.99 4.33
CA THR A 200 4.75 5.39 4.59
C THR A 200 6.26 5.55 4.61
N ILE A 201 6.82 6.38 3.72
CA ILE A 201 8.27 6.43 3.48
C ILE A 201 8.85 7.85 3.53
N ASP A 202 10.17 7.97 3.67
CA ASP A 202 10.92 9.19 3.34
C ASP A 202 10.73 9.46 1.83
N PRO A 203 10.21 10.63 1.42
CA PRO A 203 9.93 10.91 0.02
C PRO A 203 11.15 10.81 -0.89
N SER A 204 12.37 11.00 -0.37
CA SER A 204 13.63 10.89 -1.14
C SER A 204 14.07 9.45 -1.43
N MET A 205 13.39 8.46 -0.84
CA MET A 205 13.63 7.03 -1.05
C MET A 205 12.47 6.37 -1.81
N GLY A 206 11.78 7.13 -2.67
CA GLY A 206 10.72 6.63 -3.53
C GLY A 206 11.25 6.04 -4.84
N ASN A 207 10.32 5.52 -5.64
CA ASN A 207 10.53 4.87 -6.94
C ASN A 207 11.39 3.59 -6.87
N ALA A 208 10.74 2.44 -6.68
CA ALA A 208 11.32 1.11 -6.87
C ALA A 208 11.26 0.62 -8.33
N LEU A 209 10.87 1.50 -9.26
CA LEU A 209 10.70 1.19 -10.68
C LEU A 209 11.71 1.91 -11.59
N PRO A 210 13.03 1.93 -11.27
CA PRO A 210 13.99 2.69 -12.07
C PRO A 210 14.18 2.18 -13.51
N LEU A 211 13.74 0.95 -13.79
CA LEU A 211 13.89 0.28 -15.09
C LEU A 211 12.55 0.04 -15.79
N LEU A 212 11.46 0.62 -15.28
CA LEU A 212 10.15 0.52 -15.91
C LEU A 212 10.19 1.03 -17.36
N GLY A 213 9.56 0.29 -18.26
CA GLY A 213 9.59 0.55 -19.70
C GLY A 213 10.89 0.11 -20.40
N THR A 214 11.97 -0.16 -19.65
CA THR A 214 13.19 -0.79 -20.17
C THR A 214 13.13 -2.30 -20.00
N ILE A 215 12.86 -2.75 -18.77
CA ILE A 215 12.55 -4.16 -18.46
C ILE A 215 11.03 -4.28 -18.39
N THR A 216 10.48 -5.16 -19.22
CA THR A 216 9.04 -5.43 -19.31
C THR A 216 8.77 -6.86 -18.86
N SER A 217 7.53 -7.14 -18.44
CA SER A 217 7.08 -8.45 -17.98
C SER A 217 7.27 -9.59 -19.00
N SER A 218 7.45 -9.27 -20.27
CA SER A 218 7.74 -10.21 -21.36
C SER A 218 9.20 -10.65 -21.45
N ARG A 219 10.13 -10.00 -20.74
CA ARG A 219 11.55 -10.37 -20.76
C ARG A 219 11.78 -11.63 -19.93
N ASN A 220 12.55 -12.57 -20.48
CA ASN A 220 12.98 -13.76 -19.76
C ASN A 220 14.38 -13.53 -19.16
N ILE A 221 14.43 -13.04 -17.92
CA ILE A 221 15.67 -12.84 -17.16
C ILE A 221 15.71 -13.90 -16.06
N THR A 222 16.70 -14.79 -16.12
CA THR A 222 16.88 -15.90 -15.18
C THR A 222 18.30 -15.95 -14.68
N LEU A 223 18.51 -16.55 -13.51
CA LEU A 223 19.85 -16.75 -12.96
C LEU A 223 20.81 -17.39 -14.00
N PRO A 224 22.09 -16.99 -14.01
CA PRO A 224 22.74 -16.07 -13.06
C PRO A 224 22.53 -14.58 -13.37
N GLU A 225 21.75 -14.21 -14.39
CA GLU A 225 21.45 -12.82 -14.70
C GLU A 225 20.52 -12.22 -13.63
N THR A 226 20.85 -11.01 -13.18
CA THR A 226 20.06 -10.26 -12.19
C THR A 226 19.90 -8.81 -12.64
N VAL A 227 18.95 -8.13 -12.00
CA VAL A 227 18.54 -6.76 -12.32
C VAL A 227 19.01 -5.81 -11.21
N PRO A 228 19.76 -4.74 -11.53
CA PRO A 228 20.13 -3.77 -10.52
C PRO A 228 18.89 -2.99 -10.06
N TRP A 229 18.85 -2.65 -8.78
CA TRP A 229 17.70 -2.00 -8.14
C TRP A 229 18.15 -0.86 -7.23
N TRP A 230 17.32 0.18 -7.12
CA TRP A 230 17.51 1.30 -6.20
C TRP A 230 16.21 2.11 -6.05
N SER A 231 16.09 2.85 -4.96
CA SER A 231 15.02 3.81 -4.70
C SER A 231 15.59 5.13 -4.17
N ASN A 232 15.74 6.10 -5.06
CA ASN A 232 16.39 7.39 -4.78
C ASN A 232 15.71 8.58 -5.47
N TYR A 233 14.47 8.41 -5.93
CA TYR A 233 13.71 9.50 -6.51
C TYR A 233 12.92 10.21 -5.41
N THR A 234 12.90 11.54 -5.46
CA THR A 234 12.06 12.35 -4.55
C THR A 234 10.64 12.46 -5.12
N ILE A 235 9.69 11.68 -4.57
CA ILE A 235 8.34 11.52 -5.14
C ILE A 235 7.32 12.56 -4.64
N ALA A 236 7.61 13.22 -3.52
CA ALA A 236 6.77 14.25 -2.92
C ALA A 236 7.64 15.22 -2.09
N ASN A 237 7.07 16.36 -1.73
CA ASN A 237 7.67 17.26 -0.75
C ASN A 237 7.41 16.76 0.68
N GLY A 238 8.06 17.37 1.66
CA GLY A 238 7.85 17.07 3.07
C GLY A 238 8.77 15.98 3.64
N SER A 239 8.46 15.51 4.83
CA SER A 239 9.28 14.54 5.58
C SER A 239 8.77 13.10 5.52
N SER A 240 7.55 12.88 5.04
CA SER A 240 6.94 11.56 4.85
C SER A 240 5.85 11.61 3.79
N VAL A 241 5.60 10.47 3.14
CA VAL A 241 4.56 10.32 2.12
C VAL A 241 4.03 8.88 2.10
N LEU A 242 2.73 8.73 1.85
CA LEU A 242 2.11 7.42 1.64
C LEU A 242 2.32 6.95 0.19
N THR A 243 2.74 5.70 0.02
CA THR A 243 2.85 5.03 -1.28
C THR A 243 1.93 3.82 -1.39
N ASP A 244 1.81 3.25 -2.59
CA ASP A 244 1.12 1.99 -2.87
C ASP A 244 1.63 0.82 -2.04
N GLY A 245 2.95 0.59 -2.10
CA GLY A 245 3.56 -0.61 -1.57
C GLY A 245 4.94 -0.31 -0.98
N ALA A 246 5.29 -1.06 0.06
CA ALA A 246 6.55 -0.87 0.76
C ALA A 246 7.76 -1.37 -0.04
N LYS A 247 7.64 -2.52 -0.73
CA LYS A 247 8.70 -3.07 -1.61
C LYS A 247 8.71 -2.38 -2.98
N ARG A 248 7.57 -2.41 -3.66
CA ARG A 248 7.33 -1.98 -5.03
C ARG A 248 5.87 -1.52 -5.12
N ASP A 249 5.53 -0.43 -5.80
CA ASP A 249 6.36 0.47 -6.62
C ASP A 249 7.03 1.61 -5.82
N ARG A 250 6.58 1.85 -4.58
CA ARG A 250 7.01 2.99 -3.74
C ARG A 250 6.73 4.34 -4.42
N LEU A 251 5.53 4.46 -5.00
CA LEU A 251 5.02 5.65 -5.67
C LEU A 251 3.67 6.06 -5.08
N VAL A 252 3.27 7.32 -5.30
CA VAL A 252 1.95 7.79 -4.88
C VAL A 252 0.92 7.34 -5.91
N TRP A 253 0.02 6.45 -5.52
CA TRP A 253 -1.09 6.00 -6.36
C TRP A 253 -2.42 6.41 -5.73
N PRO A 254 -3.28 7.18 -6.44
CA PRO A 254 -4.52 7.68 -5.87
C PRO A 254 -5.55 6.58 -5.57
N GLY A 255 -5.58 5.49 -6.36
CA GLY A 255 -6.41 4.32 -6.08
C GLY A 255 -6.11 3.74 -4.70
N ASP A 256 -4.86 3.35 -4.49
CA ASP A 256 -4.31 2.80 -3.24
C ASP A 256 -4.55 3.73 -2.04
N MET A 257 -4.27 5.01 -2.23
CA MET A 257 -4.54 6.03 -1.21
C MET A 257 -6.01 6.07 -0.81
N SER A 258 -6.94 5.92 -1.77
CA SER A 258 -8.38 5.99 -1.48
C SER A 258 -8.89 4.86 -0.59
N ILE A 259 -8.29 3.67 -0.66
CA ILE A 259 -8.64 2.55 0.23
C ILE A 259 -7.86 2.60 1.55
N ALA A 260 -6.64 3.13 1.56
CA ALA A 260 -5.79 3.22 2.74
C ALA A 260 -6.21 4.34 3.72
N LEU A 261 -6.69 5.47 3.21
CA LEU A 261 -6.90 6.69 4.00
C LEU A 261 -7.82 6.48 5.20
N GLU A 262 -8.96 5.81 5.04
CA GLU A 262 -9.90 5.57 6.14
C GLU A 262 -9.26 4.70 7.24
N SER A 263 -8.45 3.71 6.85
CA SER A 263 -7.70 2.88 7.79
C SER A 263 -6.63 3.70 8.54
N ILE A 264 -5.91 4.58 7.85
CA ILE A 264 -4.94 5.51 8.47
C ILE A 264 -5.65 6.43 9.47
N ALA A 265 -6.77 7.03 9.08
CA ALA A 265 -7.51 7.98 9.89
C ALA A 265 -8.02 7.38 11.22
N VAL A 266 -8.31 6.09 11.27
CA VAL A 266 -8.78 5.41 12.50
C VAL A 266 -7.68 4.66 13.26
N SER A 267 -6.44 4.64 12.75
CA SER A 267 -5.31 3.94 13.38
C SER A 267 -4.22 4.92 13.81
N THR A 268 -3.29 5.27 12.92
CA THR A 268 -2.14 6.14 13.21
C THR A 268 -2.44 7.63 13.07
N TYR A 269 -3.54 7.98 12.39
CA TYR A 269 -3.93 9.35 12.05
C TYR A 269 -2.83 10.15 11.34
N ASP A 270 -1.98 9.48 10.56
CA ASP A 270 -0.96 10.12 9.73
C ASP A 270 -1.56 10.72 8.45
N LEU A 271 -2.45 11.70 8.63
CA LEU A 271 -3.02 12.47 7.54
C LEU A 271 -1.99 13.39 6.86
N TYR A 272 -0.85 13.64 7.54
CA TYR A 272 0.25 14.42 6.96
C TYR A 272 0.85 13.71 5.75
N SER A 273 1.19 12.42 5.86
CA SER A 273 1.73 11.64 4.74
C SER A 273 0.75 11.51 3.57
N VAL A 274 -0.55 11.40 3.86
CA VAL A 274 -1.63 11.43 2.85
C VAL A 274 -1.68 12.78 2.14
N ARG A 275 -1.63 13.89 2.89
CA ARG A 275 -1.61 15.25 2.35
C ARG A 275 -0.43 15.47 1.40
N MET A 276 0.78 15.06 1.77
CA MET A 276 1.97 15.18 0.92
C MET A 276 1.81 14.39 -0.39
N GLY A 277 1.17 13.21 -0.34
CA GLY A 277 0.82 12.43 -1.52
C GLY A 277 -0.19 13.14 -2.42
N LEU A 278 -1.29 13.65 -1.86
CA LEU A 278 -2.27 14.41 -2.65
C LEU A 278 -1.69 15.68 -3.27
N GLU A 279 -0.94 16.46 -2.50
CA GLU A 279 -0.30 17.68 -3.01
C GLU A 279 0.67 17.38 -4.16
N SER A 280 1.37 16.24 -4.13
CA SER A 280 2.25 15.83 -5.24
C SER A 280 1.45 15.52 -6.52
N LEU A 281 0.26 14.90 -6.40
CA LEU A 281 -0.64 14.65 -7.52
C LEU A 281 -1.26 15.95 -8.05
N PHE A 282 -1.71 16.86 -7.17
CA PHE A 282 -2.25 18.16 -7.57
C PHE A 282 -1.20 19.05 -8.25
N ALA A 283 0.05 18.97 -7.83
CA ALA A 283 1.16 19.66 -8.50
C ALA A 283 1.42 19.17 -9.93
N MET A 284 0.89 18.00 -10.30
CA MET A 284 0.96 17.42 -11.65
C MET A 284 -0.32 17.67 -12.46
N GLN A 285 -1.27 18.46 -11.96
CA GLN A 285 -2.50 18.75 -12.69
C GLN A 285 -2.20 19.41 -14.04
N HIS A 286 -2.77 18.85 -15.11
CA HIS A 286 -2.67 19.40 -16.46
C HIS A 286 -3.56 20.63 -16.66
N ALA A 287 -3.28 21.40 -17.71
CA ALA A 287 -4.01 22.64 -18.00
C ALA A 287 -5.51 22.40 -18.29
N ASP A 288 -5.87 21.22 -18.82
CA ASP A 288 -7.25 20.78 -19.05
C ASP A 288 -7.97 20.33 -17.76
N GLY A 289 -7.28 20.29 -16.62
CA GLY A 289 -7.79 19.86 -15.32
C GLY A 289 -7.46 18.42 -14.95
N ARG A 290 -6.95 17.61 -15.88
CA ARG A 290 -6.65 16.20 -15.63
C ARG A 290 -5.59 16.04 -14.53
N LEU A 291 -5.79 15.05 -13.67
CA LEU A 291 -4.83 14.58 -12.65
C LEU A 291 -4.18 13.28 -13.15
N PRO A 292 -2.93 12.99 -12.75
CA PRO A 292 -2.18 11.86 -13.31
C PRO A 292 -2.72 10.51 -12.81
N TYR A 293 -2.42 9.44 -13.56
CA TYR A 293 -2.68 8.06 -13.13
C TYR A 293 -1.89 7.69 -11.86
N ALA A 294 -0.62 8.07 -11.80
CA ALA A 294 0.27 7.87 -10.67
C ALA A 294 1.20 9.06 -10.48
N GLY A 295 1.79 9.19 -9.30
CA GLY A 295 2.79 10.20 -8.99
C GLY A 295 4.09 10.02 -9.76
N LYS A 296 4.94 11.05 -9.76
CA LYS A 296 6.27 10.98 -10.38
C LYS A 296 7.12 9.87 -9.75
N PRO A 297 8.02 9.24 -10.54
CA PRO A 297 8.35 9.52 -11.94
C PRO A 297 7.57 8.65 -12.95
N PHE A 298 6.41 8.11 -12.58
CA PHE A 298 5.60 7.32 -13.51
C PHE A 298 5.25 8.12 -14.77
N TYR A 299 5.19 7.44 -15.92
CA TYR A 299 4.89 8.09 -17.19
C TYR A 299 3.45 8.63 -17.23
N ASP A 300 3.29 9.80 -17.85
CA ASP A 300 1.99 10.44 -17.94
C ASP A 300 1.00 9.56 -18.71
N THR A 301 0.00 9.07 -17.98
CA THR A 301 -1.03 8.15 -18.47
C THR A 301 -2.39 8.71 -18.10
N VAL A 302 -3.34 8.62 -19.02
CA VAL A 302 -4.73 8.96 -18.74
C VAL A 302 -5.41 7.74 -18.13
N SER A 303 -5.84 7.86 -16.88
CA SER A 303 -6.76 6.93 -16.24
C SER A 303 -7.93 7.72 -15.69
N TYR A 304 -9.14 7.37 -16.14
CA TYR A 304 -10.34 8.12 -15.75
C TYR A 304 -10.71 7.87 -14.29
N THR A 305 -10.61 6.64 -13.82
CA THR A 305 -10.93 6.23 -12.44
C THR A 305 -9.89 6.75 -11.44
N TYR A 306 -8.59 6.63 -11.71
CA TYR A 306 -7.54 7.12 -10.80
C TYR A 306 -7.51 8.64 -10.67
N HIS A 307 -7.86 9.34 -11.76
CA HIS A 307 -8.16 10.77 -11.70
C HIS A 307 -9.27 11.07 -10.66
N LEU A 308 -10.37 10.31 -10.69
CA LEU A 308 -11.46 10.47 -9.73
C LEU A 308 -11.05 10.05 -8.30
N HIS A 309 -10.22 9.03 -8.14
CA HIS A 309 -9.68 8.65 -6.82
C HIS A 309 -8.88 9.77 -6.16
N SER A 310 -8.20 10.63 -6.95
CA SER A 310 -7.53 11.82 -6.40
C SER A 310 -8.53 12.83 -5.80
N LEU A 311 -9.70 13.00 -6.43
CA LEU A 311 -10.79 13.83 -5.90
C LEU A 311 -11.40 13.23 -4.63
N ILE A 312 -11.55 11.90 -4.59
CA ILE A 312 -11.99 11.19 -3.38
C ILE A 312 -11.00 11.43 -2.25
N GLY A 313 -9.70 11.27 -2.51
CA GLY A 313 -8.64 11.53 -1.53
C GLY A 313 -8.70 12.95 -0.97
N ALA A 314 -8.91 13.96 -1.82
CA ALA A 314 -9.08 15.34 -1.37
C ALA A 314 -10.31 15.53 -0.46
N SER A 315 -11.45 14.94 -0.82
CA SER A 315 -12.65 14.98 0.03
C SER A 315 -12.40 14.33 1.38
N TYR A 316 -11.81 13.13 1.37
CA TYR A 316 -11.56 12.37 2.57
C TYR A 316 -10.53 13.05 3.48
N LEU A 317 -9.44 13.59 2.93
CA LEU A 317 -8.47 14.35 3.71
C LEU A 317 -9.15 15.50 4.46
N TYR A 318 -9.99 16.29 3.79
CA TYR A 318 -10.76 17.34 4.45
C TYR A 318 -11.71 16.78 5.51
N ARG A 319 -12.47 15.73 5.21
CA ARG A 319 -13.45 15.14 6.15
C ARG A 319 -12.82 14.63 7.45
N TYR A 320 -11.61 14.06 7.38
CA TYR A 320 -10.91 13.54 8.55
C TYR A 320 -10.03 14.57 9.27
N SER A 321 -9.55 15.61 8.57
CA SER A 321 -8.71 16.67 9.17
C SER A 321 -9.50 17.91 9.63
N GLY A 322 -10.62 18.22 8.99
CA GLY A 322 -11.34 19.49 9.14
C GLY A 322 -10.60 20.70 8.57
N ASP A 323 -9.51 20.52 7.82
CA ASP A 323 -8.65 21.61 7.32
C ASP A 323 -9.32 22.37 6.16
N LEU A 324 -10.16 23.34 6.52
CA LEU A 324 -10.90 24.18 5.57
C LEU A 324 -9.97 25.09 4.76
N ASP A 325 -8.85 25.53 5.34
CA ASP A 325 -7.88 26.39 4.66
C ASP A 325 -7.18 25.63 3.53
N TRP A 326 -6.78 24.38 3.79
CA TRP A 326 -6.24 23.50 2.75
C TRP A 326 -7.24 23.25 1.63
N LEU A 327 -8.49 22.94 1.98
CA LEU A 327 -9.55 22.71 1.01
C LEU A 327 -9.76 23.96 0.15
N ALA A 328 -9.86 25.14 0.77
CA ALA A 328 -10.03 26.42 0.08
C ALA A 328 -8.86 26.71 -0.88
N ALA A 329 -7.62 26.45 -0.46
CA ALA A 329 -6.44 26.65 -1.28
C ALA A 329 -6.43 25.77 -2.55
N HIS A 330 -6.92 24.52 -2.45
CA HIS A 330 -6.93 23.56 -3.55
C HIS A 330 -8.26 23.55 -4.34
N TRP A 331 -9.28 24.30 -3.90
CA TRP A 331 -10.63 24.22 -4.47
C TRP A 331 -10.70 24.54 -5.96
N SER A 332 -9.88 25.50 -6.43
CA SER A 332 -9.83 25.82 -7.85
C SER A 332 -9.30 24.66 -8.71
N GLN A 333 -8.28 23.94 -8.22
CA GLN A 333 -7.74 22.75 -8.87
C GLN A 333 -8.76 21.62 -8.84
N TYR A 334 -9.39 21.38 -7.70
CA TYR A 334 -10.46 20.38 -7.54
C TYR A 334 -11.58 20.61 -8.56
N LYS A 335 -12.10 21.84 -8.69
CA LYS A 335 -13.16 22.15 -9.65
C LYS A 335 -12.74 21.94 -11.11
N ARG A 336 -11.50 22.22 -11.48
CA ARG A 336 -10.98 21.93 -12.84
C ARG A 336 -10.91 20.43 -13.11
N ALA A 337 -10.46 19.65 -12.14
CA ALA A 337 -10.43 18.19 -12.24
C ALA A 337 -11.85 17.61 -12.35
N LEU A 338 -12.79 18.07 -11.53
CA LEU A 338 -14.19 17.68 -11.67
C LEU A 338 -14.75 18.07 -13.05
N GLN A 339 -14.44 19.27 -13.55
CA GLN A 339 -14.89 19.71 -14.88
C GLN A 339 -14.31 18.84 -16.01
N TRP A 340 -13.06 18.41 -15.89
CA TRP A 340 -12.45 17.45 -16.82
C TRP A 340 -13.23 16.13 -16.84
N SER A 341 -13.55 15.59 -15.65
CA SER A 341 -14.37 14.38 -15.54
C SER A 341 -15.74 14.56 -16.20
N LEU A 342 -16.43 15.66 -15.90
CA LEU A 342 -17.76 15.96 -16.43
C LEU A 342 -17.78 16.17 -17.95
N SER A 343 -16.65 16.52 -18.57
CA SER A 343 -16.54 16.69 -20.02
C SER A 343 -16.69 15.38 -20.81
N SER A 344 -16.54 14.24 -20.13
CA SER A 344 -16.73 12.91 -20.73
C SER A 344 -18.20 12.46 -20.78
N ILE A 345 -19.11 13.20 -20.13
CA ILE A 345 -20.53 12.86 -20.13
C ILE A 345 -21.13 13.19 -21.50
N ASP A 346 -21.67 12.17 -22.17
CA ASP A 346 -22.27 12.33 -23.48
C ASP A 346 -23.81 12.49 -23.41
N SER A 347 -24.48 12.41 -24.56
CA SER A 347 -25.93 12.59 -24.66
C SER A 347 -26.75 11.53 -23.91
N THR A 348 -26.13 10.41 -23.51
CA THR A 348 -26.77 9.38 -22.68
C THR A 348 -26.92 9.79 -21.22
N GLY A 349 -26.16 10.79 -20.77
CA GLY A 349 -26.05 11.16 -19.36
C GLY A 349 -25.02 10.35 -18.57
N LEU A 350 -24.26 9.46 -19.23
CA LEU A 350 -23.15 8.71 -18.65
C LEU A 350 -21.82 9.24 -19.20
N ALA A 351 -20.76 9.12 -18.38
CA ALA A 351 -19.39 9.32 -18.82
C ALA A 351 -18.99 8.21 -19.80
N ASN A 352 -18.60 8.60 -21.01
CA ASN A 352 -18.05 7.70 -22.02
C ASN A 352 -16.52 7.67 -21.89
N VAL A 353 -16.02 6.63 -21.24
CA VAL A 353 -14.59 6.45 -20.95
C VAL A 353 -13.87 5.94 -22.20
N THR A 354 -12.84 6.67 -22.62
CA THR A 354 -12.03 6.31 -23.79
C THR A 354 -10.62 5.82 -23.45
N ALA A 355 -10.15 6.12 -22.24
CA ALA A 355 -8.86 5.68 -21.75
C ALA A 355 -8.97 4.29 -21.11
N SER A 356 -8.02 3.40 -21.41
CA SER A 356 -8.05 2.01 -20.95
C SER A 356 -7.26 1.75 -19.67
N ALA A 357 -6.47 2.72 -19.19
CA ALA A 357 -5.58 2.51 -18.05
C ALA A 357 -6.37 2.46 -16.74
N ASP A 358 -6.32 1.30 -16.10
CA ASP A 358 -6.81 1.04 -14.76
C ASP A 358 -6.08 -0.20 -14.20
N TRP A 359 -5.89 -0.26 -12.88
CA TRP A 359 -5.07 -1.28 -12.25
C TRP A 359 -5.85 -2.58 -12.08
N LEU A 360 -5.26 -3.67 -12.56
CA LEU A 360 -5.86 -5.02 -12.54
C LEU A 360 -7.27 -5.05 -13.14
N ARG A 361 -7.56 -4.14 -14.07
CA ARG A 361 -8.89 -3.96 -14.65
C ARG A 361 -8.84 -4.00 -16.17
N PHE A 362 -9.27 -5.12 -16.75
CA PHE A 362 -9.30 -5.31 -18.20
C PHE A 362 -10.67 -4.94 -18.78
N GLY A 363 -10.69 -4.46 -20.02
CA GLY A 363 -11.92 -4.10 -20.73
C GLY A 363 -12.48 -2.71 -20.38
N MET A 364 -11.69 -1.84 -19.71
CA MET A 364 -12.09 -0.45 -19.43
C MET A 364 -12.45 0.30 -20.72
N GLY A 365 -13.61 0.98 -20.69
CA GLY A 365 -14.08 1.83 -21.79
C GLY A 365 -15.62 1.88 -21.92
N GLY A 366 -16.11 2.80 -22.75
CA GLY A 366 -17.55 3.03 -22.96
C GLY A 366 -18.22 3.63 -21.73
N HIS A 367 -19.52 3.39 -21.54
CA HIS A 367 -20.23 3.75 -20.30
C HIS A 367 -19.94 2.73 -19.20
N ASN A 368 -18.67 2.62 -18.84
CA ASN A 368 -18.19 1.70 -17.82
C ASN A 368 -18.86 1.99 -16.47
N ILE A 369 -19.43 0.96 -15.84
CA ILE A 369 -20.20 1.07 -14.60
C ILE A 369 -19.34 1.51 -13.41
N GLU A 370 -18.10 1.04 -13.29
CA GLU A 370 -17.19 1.45 -12.23
C GLU A 370 -16.90 2.95 -12.33
N ALA A 371 -16.44 3.40 -13.49
CA ALA A 371 -16.14 4.80 -13.73
C ALA A 371 -17.35 5.73 -13.47
N ASN A 372 -18.55 5.33 -13.90
CA ASN A 372 -19.76 6.10 -13.67
C ASN A 372 -20.22 6.08 -12.20
N ALA A 373 -20.06 4.95 -11.49
CA ALA A 373 -20.34 4.87 -10.07
C ALA A 373 -19.37 5.74 -9.25
N ILE A 374 -18.08 5.71 -9.56
CA ILE A 374 -17.07 6.59 -8.93
C ILE A 374 -17.37 8.05 -9.24
N LEU A 375 -17.73 8.41 -10.48
CA LEU A 375 -18.10 9.78 -10.83
C LEU A 375 -19.32 10.27 -10.06
N TYR A 376 -20.34 9.42 -9.91
CA TYR A 376 -21.51 9.74 -9.09
C TYR A 376 -21.12 9.98 -7.64
N PHE A 377 -20.26 9.14 -7.06
CA PHE A 377 -19.74 9.33 -5.71
C PHE A 377 -18.97 10.65 -5.57
N VAL A 378 -18.06 10.95 -6.50
CA VAL A 378 -17.32 12.21 -6.52
C VAL A 378 -18.25 13.41 -6.63
N LEU A 379 -19.35 13.34 -7.39
CA LEU A 379 -20.34 14.42 -7.45
C LEU A 379 -21.02 14.65 -6.09
N GLN A 380 -21.35 13.59 -5.34
CA GLN A 380 -21.90 13.73 -3.98
C GLN A 380 -20.88 14.37 -3.04
N GLU A 381 -19.64 13.90 -3.06
CA GLU A 381 -18.56 14.48 -2.25
C GLU A 381 -18.31 15.95 -2.62
N SER A 382 -18.34 16.28 -3.91
CA SER A 382 -18.17 17.66 -4.41
C SER A 382 -19.27 18.60 -3.92
N LEU A 383 -20.52 18.12 -3.82
CA LEU A 383 -21.62 18.89 -3.23
C LEU A 383 -21.41 19.15 -1.74
N HIS A 384 -20.88 18.16 -1.00
CA HIS A 384 -20.51 18.34 0.41
C HIS A 384 -19.38 19.37 0.59
N LEU A 385 -18.32 19.29 -0.21
CA LEU A 385 -17.20 20.22 -0.17
C LEU A 385 -17.62 21.65 -0.55
N ALA A 386 -18.44 21.79 -1.60
CA ALA A 386 -18.98 23.07 -2.02
C ALA A 386 -19.83 23.73 -0.91
N LYS A 387 -20.64 22.93 -0.20
CA LYS A 387 -21.39 23.41 0.96
C LYS A 387 -20.47 23.88 2.08
N ALA A 388 -19.38 23.14 2.37
CA ALA A 388 -18.40 23.54 3.39
C ALA A 388 -17.71 24.88 3.05
N LEU A 389 -17.48 25.15 1.78
CA LEU A 389 -16.87 26.40 1.29
C LEU A 389 -17.88 27.51 0.96
N ASN A 390 -19.18 27.28 1.16
CA ASN A 390 -20.26 28.16 0.71
C ASN A 390 -20.21 28.50 -0.80
N ASP A 391 -19.68 27.60 -1.64
CA ASP A 391 -19.68 27.75 -3.11
C ASP A 391 -20.98 27.21 -3.70
N THR A 392 -21.97 28.09 -3.86
CA THR A 392 -23.30 27.73 -4.38
C THR A 392 -23.39 27.75 -5.91
N ALA A 393 -22.38 28.27 -6.61
CA ALA A 393 -22.46 28.58 -8.04
C ALA A 393 -22.59 27.32 -8.91
N SER A 394 -22.02 26.20 -8.47
CA SER A 394 -22.00 24.94 -9.24
C SER A 394 -22.91 23.84 -8.69
N SER A 395 -23.46 24.01 -7.48
CA SER A 395 -24.19 22.95 -6.77
C SER A 395 -25.46 22.49 -7.51
N SER A 396 -26.21 23.41 -8.11
CA SER A 396 -27.44 23.06 -8.85
C SER A 396 -27.15 22.24 -10.11
N ASN A 397 -26.08 22.58 -10.83
CA ASN A 397 -25.67 21.85 -12.02
C ASN A 397 -25.15 20.44 -11.68
N TRP A 398 -24.27 20.33 -10.67
CA TRP A 398 -23.74 19.04 -10.23
C TRP A 398 -24.82 18.12 -9.69
N SER A 399 -25.78 18.64 -8.92
CA SER A 399 -26.94 17.86 -8.46
C SER A 399 -27.76 17.32 -9.62
N ARG A 400 -28.03 18.14 -10.65
CA ARG A 400 -28.77 17.72 -11.84
C ARG A 400 -28.03 16.63 -12.61
N ILE A 401 -26.73 16.80 -12.82
CA ILE A 401 -25.88 15.80 -13.49
C ILE A 401 -25.90 14.49 -12.71
N ALA A 402 -25.73 14.52 -11.39
CA ALA A 402 -25.75 13.32 -10.55
C ALA A 402 -27.09 12.57 -10.66
N THR A 403 -28.23 13.29 -10.62
CA THR A 403 -29.55 12.68 -10.82
C THR A 403 -29.66 12.02 -12.20
N THR A 404 -29.26 12.72 -13.27
CA THR A 404 -29.30 12.17 -14.63
C THR A 404 -28.41 10.93 -14.79
N LEU A 405 -27.18 10.97 -14.27
CA LEU A 405 -26.24 9.85 -14.31
C LEU A 405 -26.82 8.62 -13.61
N LYS A 406 -27.32 8.79 -12.38
CA LYS A 406 -27.94 7.70 -11.61
C LYS A 406 -29.12 7.08 -12.36
N SER A 407 -29.98 7.90 -12.94
CA SER A 407 -31.10 7.42 -13.77
C SER A 407 -30.61 6.66 -14.99
N ALA A 408 -29.62 7.18 -15.70
CA ALA A 408 -29.08 6.58 -16.92
C ALA A 408 -28.38 5.23 -16.63
N ALA A 409 -27.58 5.14 -15.57
CA ALA A 409 -26.86 3.92 -15.20
C ALA A 409 -27.84 2.78 -14.87
N ASN A 410 -28.90 3.07 -14.10
CA ASN A 410 -29.94 2.09 -13.81
C ASN A 410 -30.79 1.73 -15.03
N ALA A 411 -31.03 2.66 -15.95
CA ALA A 411 -31.81 2.36 -17.15
C ALA A 411 -31.03 1.53 -18.18
N LYS A 412 -29.71 1.72 -18.26
CA LYS A 412 -28.87 1.14 -19.32
C LYS A 412 -28.06 -0.07 -18.90
N LEU A 413 -27.59 -0.09 -17.64
CA LEU A 413 -26.58 -1.04 -17.19
C LEU A 413 -27.14 -2.06 -16.18
N TRP A 414 -28.27 -1.79 -15.53
CA TRP A 414 -28.87 -2.73 -14.58
C TRP A 414 -29.41 -3.97 -15.28
N ASP A 415 -28.97 -5.16 -14.86
CA ASP A 415 -29.47 -6.45 -15.31
C ASP A 415 -30.28 -7.11 -14.18
N PRO A 416 -31.63 -7.04 -14.21
CA PRO A 416 -32.45 -7.60 -13.15
C PRO A 416 -32.37 -9.12 -13.06
N ALA A 417 -32.00 -9.83 -14.13
CA ALA A 417 -31.88 -11.29 -14.11
C ALA A 417 -30.61 -11.74 -13.38
N ALA A 418 -29.51 -11.00 -13.54
CA ALA A 418 -28.27 -11.24 -12.81
C ALA A 418 -28.29 -10.63 -11.39
N GLY A 419 -29.18 -9.65 -11.15
CA GLY A 419 -29.20 -8.87 -9.91
C GLY A 419 -27.98 -7.95 -9.76
N LEU A 420 -27.37 -7.55 -10.89
CA LEU A 420 -26.12 -6.82 -10.97
C LEU A 420 -26.13 -5.85 -12.15
N TYR A 421 -25.27 -4.85 -12.10
CA TYR A 421 -24.96 -4.01 -13.25
C TYR A 421 -23.98 -4.72 -14.18
N ARG A 422 -24.21 -4.59 -15.50
CA ARG A 422 -23.25 -4.94 -16.55
C ARG A 422 -22.13 -3.93 -16.60
N ASP A 423 -20.99 -4.36 -17.14
CA ASP A 423 -19.81 -3.53 -17.26
C ASP A 423 -20.08 -2.28 -18.12
N ASN A 424 -20.70 -2.49 -19.28
CA ASN A 424 -21.21 -1.46 -20.19
C ASN A 424 -22.28 -2.10 -21.10
N GLU A 425 -22.82 -1.36 -22.07
CA GLU A 425 -23.88 -1.86 -22.94
C GLU A 425 -23.41 -2.91 -23.97
N THR A 426 -22.10 -3.06 -24.18
CA THR A 426 -21.53 -3.91 -25.24
C THR A 426 -21.05 -5.26 -24.74
N THR A 427 -21.09 -5.51 -23.42
CA THR A 427 -20.60 -6.74 -22.80
C THR A 427 -21.69 -7.42 -21.96
N THR A 428 -21.45 -8.69 -21.63
CA THR A 428 -22.24 -9.46 -20.66
C THR A 428 -21.55 -9.61 -19.30
N LEU A 429 -20.41 -8.93 -19.12
CA LEU A 429 -19.63 -8.95 -17.88
C LEU A 429 -20.39 -8.21 -16.78
N HIS A 430 -20.44 -8.78 -15.58
CA HIS A 430 -20.90 -8.08 -14.37
C HIS A 430 -19.71 -7.97 -13.42
N PRO A 431 -18.95 -6.87 -13.46
CA PRO A 431 -17.66 -6.79 -12.77
C PRO A 431 -17.84 -6.64 -11.26
N GLN A 432 -16.83 -7.03 -10.48
CA GLN A 432 -16.80 -6.86 -9.03
C GLN A 432 -16.69 -5.38 -8.69
N ASP A 433 -15.72 -4.68 -9.31
CA ASP A 433 -15.43 -3.27 -9.07
C ASP A 433 -16.65 -2.36 -9.19
N GLY A 434 -17.36 -2.42 -10.31
CA GLY A 434 -18.46 -1.54 -10.59
C GLY A 434 -19.71 -1.83 -9.78
N ASN A 435 -19.93 -3.09 -9.40
CA ASN A 435 -21.04 -3.45 -8.52
C ASN A 435 -20.74 -3.09 -7.05
N ALA A 436 -19.49 -3.24 -6.60
CA ALA A 436 -19.05 -2.73 -5.30
C ALA A 436 -19.16 -1.20 -5.24
N TRP A 437 -18.67 -0.49 -6.26
CA TRP A 437 -18.79 0.95 -6.37
C TRP A 437 -20.23 1.43 -6.52
N ALA A 438 -21.10 0.73 -7.24
CA ALA A 438 -22.52 1.09 -7.33
C ALA A 438 -23.21 1.10 -5.95
N LEU A 439 -22.83 0.18 -5.06
CA LEU A 439 -23.28 0.17 -3.66
C LEU A 439 -22.61 1.28 -2.85
N LYS A 440 -21.28 1.39 -2.90
CA LYS A 440 -20.52 2.41 -2.17
C LYS A 440 -20.98 3.83 -2.51
N ALA A 441 -21.26 4.07 -3.79
CA ALA A 441 -21.72 5.34 -4.31
C ALA A 441 -23.19 5.63 -4.02
N ASN A 442 -23.97 4.65 -3.54
CA ASN A 442 -25.43 4.71 -3.46
C ASN A 442 -26.07 5.02 -4.82
N LEU A 443 -25.61 4.32 -5.87
CA LEU A 443 -26.12 4.44 -7.24
C LEU A 443 -27.45 3.68 -7.44
N THR A 444 -27.80 2.77 -6.53
CA THR A 444 -29.04 2.00 -6.57
C THR A 444 -30.27 2.86 -6.28
N PHE A 445 -31.45 2.45 -6.77
CA PHE A 445 -32.71 3.13 -6.50
C PHE A 445 -33.35 2.76 -5.16
N SER A 446 -32.97 1.63 -4.57
CA SER A 446 -33.59 1.15 -3.33
C SER A 446 -32.66 0.24 -2.53
N SER A 447 -32.96 0.11 -1.23
CA SER A 447 -32.30 -0.85 -0.34
C SER A 447 -32.49 -2.30 -0.82
N ASN A 448 -33.63 -2.63 -1.44
CA ASN A 448 -33.86 -3.95 -2.02
C ASN A 448 -32.88 -4.25 -3.16
N GLN A 449 -32.67 -3.29 -4.08
CA GLN A 449 -31.68 -3.43 -5.13
C GLN A 449 -30.26 -3.55 -4.54
N SER A 450 -29.95 -2.77 -3.49
CA SER A 450 -28.66 -2.89 -2.80
C SER A 450 -28.42 -4.28 -2.20
N SER A 451 -29.43 -4.83 -1.52
CA SER A 451 -29.38 -6.18 -0.94
C SER A 451 -29.25 -7.27 -2.02
N THR A 452 -29.93 -7.11 -3.16
CA THR A 452 -29.80 -8.01 -4.32
C THR A 452 -28.36 -8.04 -4.84
N ILE A 453 -27.73 -6.88 -5.06
CA ILE A 453 -26.32 -6.80 -5.50
C ILE A 453 -25.40 -7.44 -4.48
N SER A 454 -25.57 -7.08 -3.20
CA SER A 454 -24.78 -7.69 -2.12
C SER A 454 -24.93 -9.21 -2.08
N THR A 455 -26.11 -9.75 -2.37
CA THR A 455 -26.35 -11.20 -2.41
C THR A 455 -25.63 -11.82 -3.60
N ALA A 456 -25.77 -11.22 -4.79
CA ALA A 456 -25.18 -11.71 -6.03
C ALA A 456 -23.63 -11.66 -6.01
N LEU A 457 -23.03 -10.64 -5.40
CA LEU A 457 -21.59 -10.58 -5.15
C LEU A 457 -21.15 -11.72 -4.21
N SER A 458 -21.83 -11.88 -3.07
CA SER A 458 -21.48 -12.92 -2.09
C SER A 458 -21.61 -14.35 -2.62
N ALA A 459 -22.51 -14.58 -3.56
CA ALA A 459 -22.70 -15.88 -4.20
C ALA A 459 -21.51 -16.32 -5.06
N ARG A 460 -20.59 -15.40 -5.41
CA ARG A 460 -19.42 -15.66 -6.27
C ARG A 460 -18.17 -16.05 -5.49
N TRP A 461 -18.18 -15.88 -4.17
CA TRP A 461 -16.97 -16.05 -3.36
C TRP A 461 -16.41 -17.47 -3.47
N GLY A 462 -15.13 -17.53 -3.83
CA GLY A 462 -14.36 -18.78 -3.86
C GLY A 462 -13.76 -19.12 -2.50
N ARG A 463 -12.88 -20.12 -2.47
CA ARG A 463 -12.14 -20.50 -1.25
C ARG A 463 -11.34 -19.34 -0.65
N TYR A 464 -10.84 -18.45 -1.48
CA TYR A 464 -9.82 -17.46 -1.11
C TYR A 464 -10.38 -16.02 -0.99
N GLY A 465 -11.63 -15.78 -1.37
CA GLY A 465 -12.23 -14.44 -1.34
C GLY A 465 -13.17 -14.19 -2.50
N ALA A 466 -13.45 -12.90 -2.74
CA ALA A 466 -14.29 -12.44 -3.83
C ALA A 466 -13.46 -12.37 -5.14
N PRO A 467 -13.88 -13.09 -6.21
CA PRO A 467 -13.21 -12.98 -7.49
C PRO A 467 -13.52 -11.62 -8.14
N ALA A 468 -12.59 -11.13 -8.95
CA ALA A 468 -12.76 -10.01 -9.87
C ALA A 468 -12.95 -10.54 -11.29
N PRO A 469 -14.19 -10.75 -11.79
CA PRO A 469 -14.45 -11.30 -13.13
C PRO A 469 -13.80 -10.51 -14.27
N GLU A 470 -13.67 -9.19 -14.10
CA GLU A 470 -12.93 -8.25 -14.95
C GLU A 470 -11.44 -8.56 -15.07
N ALA A 471 -10.91 -9.36 -14.13
CA ALA A 471 -9.53 -9.83 -14.04
C ALA A 471 -9.42 -11.36 -14.05
N GLY A 472 -10.41 -12.04 -14.64
CA GLY A 472 -10.46 -13.50 -14.71
C GLY A 472 -10.77 -14.13 -13.35
N SER A 473 -9.87 -14.99 -12.85
CA SER A 473 -10.03 -15.65 -11.55
C SER A 473 -9.25 -14.97 -10.41
N THR A 474 -8.74 -13.76 -10.65
CA THR A 474 -7.94 -13.03 -9.67
C THR A 474 -8.79 -12.60 -8.48
N ILE A 475 -8.20 -12.61 -7.28
CA ILE A 475 -8.80 -12.05 -6.07
C ILE A 475 -7.93 -10.88 -5.66
N SER A 476 -8.53 -9.70 -5.62
CA SER A 476 -7.85 -8.45 -5.37
C SER A 476 -8.25 -7.89 -3.99
N PRO A 477 -7.32 -7.73 -3.04
CA PRO A 477 -7.60 -7.03 -1.79
C PRO A 477 -8.06 -5.58 -2.02
N PHE A 478 -7.59 -4.93 -3.09
CA PHE A 478 -7.99 -3.57 -3.46
C PHE A 478 -9.51 -3.49 -3.73
N ILE A 479 -10.02 -4.29 -4.68
CA ILE A 479 -11.45 -4.27 -5.00
C ILE A 479 -12.30 -4.92 -3.90
N THR A 480 -11.80 -5.99 -3.28
CA THR A 480 -12.48 -6.60 -2.13
C THR A 480 -12.64 -5.61 -0.97
N GLY A 481 -11.69 -4.69 -0.78
CA GLY A 481 -11.82 -3.59 0.19
C GLY A 481 -13.09 -2.76 -0.03
N PHE A 482 -13.42 -2.43 -1.28
CA PHE A 482 -14.66 -1.73 -1.61
C PHE A 482 -15.89 -2.63 -1.48
N GLU A 483 -15.80 -3.91 -1.82
CA GLU A 483 -16.91 -4.87 -1.63
C GLU A 483 -17.27 -5.06 -0.14
N LEU A 484 -16.28 -5.05 0.76
CA LEU A 484 -16.52 -5.06 2.20
C LEU A 484 -17.36 -3.86 2.64
N GLN A 485 -17.00 -2.66 2.18
CA GLN A 485 -17.76 -1.44 2.46
C GLN A 485 -19.16 -1.53 1.86
N ALA A 486 -19.28 -2.06 0.64
CA ALA A 486 -20.55 -2.27 -0.05
C ALA A 486 -21.51 -3.16 0.74
N HIS A 487 -21.02 -4.22 1.39
CA HIS A 487 -21.84 -5.08 2.26
C HIS A 487 -22.35 -4.36 3.50
N PHE A 488 -21.51 -3.56 4.17
CA PHE A 488 -21.98 -2.72 5.28
C PHE A 488 -23.04 -1.72 4.82
N LEU A 489 -22.83 -1.05 3.68
CA LEU A 489 -23.76 -0.07 3.12
C LEU A 489 -25.06 -0.68 2.59
N ALA A 490 -25.06 -1.98 2.25
CA ALA A 490 -26.25 -2.73 1.88
C ALA A 490 -27.00 -3.32 3.08
N ASP A 491 -26.64 -2.94 4.32
CA ASP A 491 -27.20 -3.49 5.56
C ASP A 491 -26.99 -5.01 5.69
N GLN A 492 -25.81 -5.48 5.27
CA GLN A 492 -25.39 -6.89 5.32
C GLN A 492 -24.04 -7.05 6.05
N PRO A 493 -23.90 -6.59 7.30
CA PRO A 493 -22.62 -6.58 8.01
C PRO A 493 -22.01 -7.98 8.18
N GLN A 494 -22.83 -9.02 8.34
CA GLN A 494 -22.33 -10.39 8.46
C GLN A 494 -21.57 -10.84 7.21
N ARG A 495 -22.02 -10.44 6.00
CA ARG A 495 -21.32 -10.73 4.75
C ARG A 495 -19.93 -10.09 4.73
N ALA A 496 -19.84 -8.82 5.14
CA ALA A 496 -18.55 -8.15 5.24
C ALA A 496 -17.60 -8.90 6.19
N LEU A 497 -18.07 -9.27 7.38
CA LEU A 497 -17.25 -10.02 8.34
C LEU A 497 -16.84 -11.40 7.82
N ASP A 498 -17.73 -12.11 7.14
CA ASP A 498 -17.42 -13.42 6.55
C ASP A 498 -16.39 -13.32 5.43
N LEU A 499 -16.44 -12.26 4.62
CA LEU A 499 -15.44 -12.00 3.58
C LEU A 499 -14.08 -11.61 4.18
N ILE A 500 -14.06 -10.78 5.23
CA ILE A 500 -12.83 -10.47 6.00
C ILE A 500 -12.20 -11.74 6.53
N ARG A 501 -12.98 -12.63 7.15
CA ARG A 501 -12.46 -13.91 7.68
C ARG A 501 -11.95 -14.80 6.56
N ARG A 502 -12.70 -14.92 5.47
CA ARG A 502 -12.35 -15.78 4.32
C ARG A 502 -10.99 -15.41 3.71
N GLN A 503 -10.75 -14.12 3.51
CA GLN A 503 -9.49 -13.64 2.95
C GLN A 503 -8.39 -13.50 4.02
N GLY A 504 -8.74 -13.03 5.20
CA GLY A 504 -7.81 -12.76 6.30
C GLY A 504 -7.17 -14.00 6.93
N VAL A 505 -7.81 -15.17 6.90
CA VAL A 505 -7.18 -16.44 7.36
C VAL A 505 -5.91 -16.76 6.56
N GLN A 506 -5.81 -16.31 5.31
CA GLN A 506 -4.60 -16.52 4.50
C GLN A 506 -3.46 -15.57 4.89
N HIS A 507 -3.79 -14.33 5.26
CA HIS A 507 -2.82 -13.29 5.59
C HIS A 507 -2.42 -13.26 7.08
N GLY A 508 -3.24 -13.84 7.97
CA GLY A 508 -3.00 -13.85 9.41
C GLY A 508 -1.78 -14.66 9.88
N ARG A 509 -1.10 -15.40 8.98
CA ARG A 509 0.17 -16.09 9.28
C ARG A 509 1.41 -15.32 8.86
N ASP A 510 1.28 -14.41 7.89
CA ASP A 510 2.37 -13.62 7.33
C ASP A 510 1.89 -12.17 7.21
N ALA A 511 2.22 -11.34 8.21
CA ALA A 511 1.73 -9.97 8.31
C ALA A 511 2.38 -9.02 7.29
N ALA A 512 2.13 -9.26 6.00
CA ALA A 512 1.85 -8.21 5.05
C ALA A 512 0.56 -8.62 4.33
N LEU A 513 -0.53 -7.92 4.63
CA LEU A 513 -1.41 -7.56 3.53
C LEU A 513 -0.51 -6.75 2.61
N CYS A 514 -0.09 -7.31 1.47
CA CYS A 514 0.35 -6.48 0.37
C CYS A 514 -0.80 -5.49 0.15
N ALA A 515 -0.56 -4.23 0.48
CA ALA A 515 -1.43 -3.19 -0.03
C ALA A 515 -1.34 -3.29 -1.55
N VAL A 516 -2.52 -3.56 -2.12
CA VAL A 516 -2.90 -3.55 -3.53
C VAL A 516 -2.45 -4.76 -4.35
#